data_AF-A0A6P8NZR7-F1
#
_entry.id   AF-A0A6P8NZR7-F1
#
_cell.length_a   1.000
_cell.length_b   1.000
_cell.length_c   1.000
_cell.angle_alpha   90.00
_cell.angle_beta   90.00
_cell.angle_gamma   90.00
#
_symmetry.space_group_name_H-M   'P 1'
#
loop_
_entity.id
_entity.type
_entity.pdbx_description
1 polymer ?
#
loop_
_entity_poly.entity_id
_entity_poly.type
_entity_poly.pdbx_seq_one_letter_code
_entity_poly.pdbx_strand_id
1 'polypeptide(L)'
;MNAALAEKQKCQDEADATALTIDLANRLVNGLASEKIRWTEEVESLTNSCVTVPGDVLIVTAFLSYMGSFTRKYRSDSMYENWLPFLENLEVKIPRTTELDVLALLTDDAQIAQWNNEGLPTDKMSSENATILMNSTRWPLMINPQLQGLKWIKNRYGEDLQVLRLTQPNYLYLIEISIANGGIVLIENIMEAIDPILDPVIKRGLIKKGRAIKIWDKEVDYDPRFRLILQTKLANPHYKPEIQAQTTLINFTVTKDGLEEQLLGDVVKAERPDLKSKKAELTTQQNTFKITLKRLEDDLLHR
;
A
#
# COMPACT_ATOMS: atom_id res chain seq x y z
N MET A 1 -60.44 33.32 24.07
CA MET A 1 -59.85 33.79 22.79
C MET A 1 -58.35 33.50 22.75
N ASN A 2 -57.56 33.92 23.74
CA ASN A 2 -56.10 33.65 23.77
C ASN A 2 -55.72 32.16 23.86
N ALA A 3 -56.47 31.33 24.58
CA ALA A 3 -56.21 29.88 24.66
C ALA A 3 -56.39 29.16 23.31
N ALA A 4 -57.46 29.48 22.58
CA ALA A 4 -57.73 28.91 21.26
C ALA A 4 -56.74 29.39 20.18
N LEU A 5 -56.24 30.62 20.29
CA LEU A 5 -55.15 31.14 19.45
C LEU A 5 -53.82 30.43 19.73
N ALA A 6 -53.51 30.16 21.00
CA ALA A 6 -52.31 29.41 21.39
C ALA A 6 -52.38 27.93 20.95
N GLU A 7 -53.55 27.30 21.07
CA GLU A 7 -53.77 25.91 20.62
C GLU A 7 -53.69 25.79 19.09
N LYS A 8 -54.24 26.78 18.36
CA LYS A 8 -54.07 26.90 16.90
C LYS A 8 -52.60 27.07 16.52
N GLN A 9 -51.86 27.95 17.20
CA GLN A 9 -50.44 28.16 16.92
C GLN A 9 -49.63 26.90 17.19
N LYS A 10 -49.88 26.21 18.31
CA LYS A 10 -49.23 24.94 18.63
C LYS A 10 -49.48 23.87 17.56
N CYS A 11 -50.73 23.74 17.08
CA CYS A 11 -51.06 22.82 16.00
C CYS A 11 -50.36 23.19 14.68
N GLN A 12 -50.18 24.49 14.40
CA GLN A 12 -49.46 24.96 13.23
C GLN A 12 -47.96 24.65 13.34
N ASP A 13 -47.35 24.90 14.51
CA ASP A 13 -45.94 24.61 14.76
C ASP A 13 -45.66 23.10 14.67
N GLU A 14 -46.58 22.25 15.16
CA GLU A 14 -46.50 20.79 15.03
C GLU A 14 -46.64 20.32 13.57
N ALA A 15 -47.53 20.96 12.80
CA ALA A 15 -47.68 20.67 11.37
C ALA A 15 -46.43 21.06 10.58
N ASP A 16 -45.86 22.24 10.85
CA ASP A 16 -44.65 22.74 10.20
C ASP A 16 -43.43 21.88 10.55
N ALA A 17 -43.30 21.46 11.82
CA ALA A 17 -42.25 20.52 12.26
C ALA A 17 -42.38 19.15 11.58
N THR A 18 -43.61 18.65 11.43
CA THR A 18 -43.86 17.38 10.75
C THR A 18 -43.56 17.48 9.26
N ALA A 19 -43.94 18.59 8.60
CA ALA A 19 -43.65 18.85 7.20
C ALA A 19 -42.14 18.92 6.94
N LEU A 20 -41.38 19.59 7.83
CA LEU A 20 -39.92 19.63 7.77
C LEU A 20 -39.30 18.25 7.96
N THR A 21 -39.83 17.44 8.88
CA THR A 21 -39.38 16.06 9.10
C THR A 21 -39.62 15.19 7.86
N ILE A 22 -40.78 15.33 7.21
CA ILE A 22 -41.12 14.62 5.98
C ILE A 22 -40.21 15.06 4.82
N ASP A 23 -39.94 16.35 4.67
CA ASP A 23 -39.01 16.85 3.65
C ASP A 23 -37.60 16.28 3.84
N LEU A 24 -37.09 16.30 5.07
CA LEU A 24 -35.79 15.72 5.40
C LEU A 24 -35.76 14.20 5.13
N ALA A 25 -36.82 13.47 5.50
CA ALA A 25 -36.93 12.05 5.23
C ALA A 25 -36.97 11.75 3.72
N ASN A 26 -37.72 12.51 2.94
CA ASN A 26 -37.78 12.35 1.48
C ASN A 26 -36.43 12.63 0.82
N ARG A 27 -35.71 13.67 1.26
CA ARG A 27 -34.35 13.96 0.80
C ARG A 27 -33.38 12.83 1.13
N LEU A 28 -33.48 12.25 2.33
CA LEU A 28 -32.68 11.11 2.74
C LEU A 28 -32.99 9.87 1.89
N VAL A 29 -34.28 9.55 1.70
CA VAL A 29 -34.71 8.40 0.88
C VAL A 29 -34.25 8.56 -0.57
N ASN A 30 -34.37 9.76 -1.15
CA ASN A 30 -33.90 10.02 -2.50
C ASN A 30 -32.36 9.96 -2.62
N GLY A 31 -31.63 10.46 -1.61
CA GLY A 31 -30.17 10.34 -1.56
C GLY A 31 -29.70 8.89 -1.42
N LEU A 32 -30.43 8.07 -0.66
CA LEU A 32 -30.14 6.64 -0.49
C LEU A 32 -30.63 5.78 -1.66
N ALA A 33 -31.53 6.28 -2.51
CA ALA A 33 -32.07 5.51 -3.63
C ALA A 33 -30.99 5.17 -4.66
N SER A 34 -30.12 6.14 -4.99
CA SER A 34 -28.96 5.90 -5.87
C SER A 34 -27.92 4.98 -5.22
N GLU A 35 -27.68 5.17 -3.92
CA GLU A 35 -26.76 4.31 -3.14
C GLU A 35 -27.25 2.87 -3.09
N LYS A 36 -28.55 2.65 -2.91
CA LYS A 36 -29.15 1.31 -2.91
C LYS A 36 -28.90 0.58 -4.22
N ILE A 37 -29.03 1.25 -5.36
CA ILE A 37 -28.77 0.63 -6.68
C ILE A 37 -27.30 0.21 -6.76
N ARG A 38 -26.40 1.15 -6.44
CA ARG A 38 -24.96 0.92 -6.43
C ARG A 38 -24.56 -0.25 -5.53
N TRP A 39 -25.05 -0.29 -4.30
CA TRP A 39 -24.78 -1.38 -3.36
C TRP A 39 -25.38 -2.71 -3.81
N THR A 40 -26.52 -2.70 -4.49
CA THR A 40 -27.12 -3.94 -5.03
C THR A 40 -26.22 -4.53 -6.12
N GLU A 41 -25.73 -3.68 -7.03
CA GLU A 41 -24.76 -4.07 -8.06
C GLU A 41 -23.43 -4.53 -7.45
N GLU A 42 -22.96 -3.84 -6.41
CA GLU A 42 -21.74 -4.18 -5.68
C GLU A 42 -21.86 -5.53 -4.97
N VAL A 43 -23.00 -5.81 -4.32
CA VAL A 43 -23.25 -7.13 -3.69
C VAL A 43 -23.26 -8.25 -4.72
N GLU A 44 -23.87 -8.03 -5.90
CA GLU A 44 -23.83 -9.00 -6.99
C GLU A 44 -22.41 -9.24 -7.49
N SER A 45 -21.64 -8.16 -7.69
CA SER A 45 -20.22 -8.22 -8.07
C SER A 45 -19.40 -9.00 -7.04
N LEU A 46 -19.53 -8.68 -5.76
CA LEU A 46 -18.82 -9.36 -4.66
C LEU A 46 -19.19 -10.84 -4.57
N THR A 47 -20.46 -11.18 -4.80
CA THR A 47 -20.93 -12.57 -4.82
C THR A 47 -20.26 -13.36 -5.95
N ASN A 48 -20.11 -12.75 -7.13
CA ASN A 48 -19.37 -13.35 -8.24
C ASN A 48 -17.87 -13.45 -7.92
N SER A 49 -17.28 -12.42 -7.29
CA SER A 49 -15.88 -12.45 -6.85
C SER A 49 -15.61 -13.56 -5.83
N CYS A 50 -16.56 -13.90 -4.95
CA CYS A 50 -16.36 -15.02 -4.00
C CYS A 50 -16.00 -16.34 -4.68
N VAL A 51 -16.47 -16.57 -5.92
CA VAL A 51 -16.15 -17.77 -6.69
C VAL A 51 -14.72 -17.70 -7.25
N THR A 52 -14.24 -16.52 -7.64
CA THR A 52 -12.93 -16.32 -8.30
C THR A 52 -11.77 -16.08 -7.33
N VAL A 53 -12.06 -15.72 -6.08
CA VAL A 53 -11.08 -15.43 -5.02
C VAL A 53 -9.94 -16.46 -4.93
N PRO A 54 -10.18 -17.79 -4.97
CA PRO A 54 -9.08 -18.75 -4.87
C PRO A 54 -8.04 -18.62 -5.99
N GLY A 55 -8.50 -18.44 -7.24
CA GLY A 55 -7.60 -18.25 -8.39
C GLY A 55 -6.91 -16.89 -8.36
N ASP A 56 -7.64 -15.86 -7.95
CA ASP A 56 -7.10 -14.50 -7.88
C ASP A 56 -6.02 -14.38 -6.79
N VAL A 57 -6.27 -14.94 -5.60
CA VAL A 57 -5.30 -14.99 -4.50
C VAL A 57 -4.06 -15.80 -4.87
N LEU A 58 -4.21 -16.90 -5.63
CA LEU A 58 -3.09 -17.70 -6.11
C LEU A 58 -2.13 -16.85 -6.97
N ILE A 59 -2.68 -16.12 -7.95
CA ILE A 59 -1.90 -15.26 -8.86
C ILE A 59 -1.24 -14.12 -8.09
N VAL A 60 -2.00 -13.44 -7.23
CA VAL A 60 -1.51 -12.32 -6.42
C VAL A 60 -0.39 -12.77 -5.48
N THR A 61 -0.56 -13.91 -4.81
CA THR A 61 0.45 -14.45 -3.88
C THR A 61 1.73 -14.84 -4.63
N ALA A 62 1.60 -15.45 -5.81
CA ALA A 62 2.75 -15.77 -6.66
C ALA A 62 3.48 -14.49 -7.10
N PHE A 63 2.72 -13.46 -7.49
CA PHE A 63 3.29 -12.16 -7.87
C PHE A 63 4.06 -11.53 -6.71
N LEU A 64 3.44 -11.40 -5.53
CA LEU A 64 4.08 -10.83 -4.34
C LEU A 64 5.35 -11.58 -3.92
N SER A 65 5.34 -12.90 -4.05
CA SER A 65 6.43 -13.76 -3.58
C SER A 65 7.64 -13.75 -4.51
N TYR A 66 7.42 -13.69 -5.83
CA TYR A 66 8.47 -13.92 -6.81
C TYR A 66 8.80 -12.71 -7.69
N MET A 67 7.86 -11.80 -7.92
CA MET A 67 8.02 -10.75 -8.95
C MET A 67 8.81 -9.52 -8.49
N GLY A 68 9.04 -9.36 -7.19
CA GLY A 68 9.68 -8.18 -6.60
C GLY A 68 11.01 -7.80 -7.25
N SER A 69 11.90 -8.77 -7.50
CA SER A 69 13.24 -8.51 -8.06
C SER A 69 13.27 -8.25 -9.57
N PHE A 70 12.20 -8.59 -10.29
CA PHE A 70 12.20 -8.59 -11.74
C PHE A 70 11.76 -7.26 -12.34
N THR A 71 12.13 -7.03 -13.61
CA THR A 71 11.74 -5.86 -14.38
C THR A 71 10.28 -5.96 -14.85
N ARG A 72 9.67 -4.81 -15.15
CA ARG A 72 8.28 -4.73 -15.64
C ARG A 72 7.99 -5.71 -16.79
N LYS A 73 8.87 -5.77 -17.79
CA LYS A 73 8.71 -6.69 -18.93
C LYS A 73 8.66 -8.14 -18.47
N TYR A 74 9.61 -8.56 -17.66
CA TYR A 74 9.65 -9.93 -17.16
C TYR A 74 8.42 -10.29 -16.31
N ARG A 75 7.91 -9.33 -15.52
CA ARG A 75 6.65 -9.51 -14.77
C ARG A 75 5.47 -9.74 -15.71
N SER A 76 5.33 -8.91 -16.74
CA SER A 76 4.28 -9.04 -17.76
C SER A 76 4.39 -10.37 -18.51
N ASP A 77 5.57 -10.71 -19.02
CA ASP A 77 5.81 -11.94 -19.77
C ASP A 77 5.51 -13.16 -18.89
N SER A 78 5.97 -13.16 -17.63
CA SER A 78 5.66 -14.24 -16.68
C SER A 78 4.17 -14.39 -16.40
N MET A 79 3.45 -13.28 -16.26
CA MET A 79 2.02 -13.32 -15.95
C MET A 79 1.19 -13.73 -17.17
N TYR A 80 1.36 -13.04 -18.30
CA TYR A 80 0.49 -13.18 -19.47
C TYR A 80 0.93 -14.29 -20.43
N GLU A 81 2.23 -14.61 -20.52
CA GLU A 81 2.73 -15.63 -21.45
C GLU A 81 2.93 -17.00 -20.77
N ASN A 82 3.12 -17.03 -19.45
CA ASN A 82 3.38 -18.28 -18.72
C ASN A 82 2.25 -18.65 -17.75
N TRP A 83 1.99 -17.82 -16.73
CA TRP A 83 1.09 -18.20 -15.63
C TRP A 83 -0.38 -18.29 -16.04
N LEU A 84 -0.91 -17.26 -16.71
CA LEU A 84 -2.31 -17.26 -17.14
C LEU A 84 -2.58 -18.36 -18.19
N PRO A 85 -1.75 -18.55 -19.24
CA PRO A 85 -1.94 -19.66 -20.17
C PRO A 85 -1.81 -21.03 -19.51
N PHE A 86 -0.92 -21.18 -18.52
CA PHE A 86 -0.83 -22.43 -17.76
C PHE A 86 -2.13 -22.72 -17.00
N LEU A 87 -2.67 -21.74 -16.28
CA LEU A 87 -3.93 -21.87 -15.54
C LEU A 87 -5.12 -22.15 -16.49
N GLU A 88 -5.12 -21.53 -17.67
CA GLU A 88 -6.11 -21.76 -18.72
C GLU A 88 -6.03 -23.15 -19.34
N ASN A 89 -4.86 -23.80 -19.34
CA ASN A 89 -4.67 -25.13 -19.91
C ASN A 89 -4.88 -26.27 -18.91
N LEU A 90 -5.18 -25.98 -17.63
CA LEU A 90 -5.49 -27.01 -16.65
C LEU A 90 -6.77 -27.79 -17.01
N GLU A 91 -6.75 -29.11 -16.80
CA GLU A 91 -7.94 -29.97 -16.97
C GLU A 91 -9.05 -29.57 -15.99
N VAL A 92 -8.68 -29.32 -14.74
CA VAL A 92 -9.56 -28.76 -13.72
C VAL A 92 -9.34 -27.25 -13.68
N LYS A 93 -10.33 -26.49 -14.15
CA LYS A 93 -10.27 -25.03 -14.15
C LYS A 93 -10.30 -24.49 -12.73
N ILE A 94 -9.42 -23.54 -12.45
CA ILE A 94 -9.46 -22.72 -11.25
C ILE A 94 -10.22 -21.45 -11.62
N PRO A 95 -11.39 -21.17 -11.02
CA PRO A 95 -12.12 -19.93 -11.28
C PRO A 95 -11.24 -18.72 -10.92
N ARG A 96 -11.19 -17.75 -11.82
CA ARG A 96 -10.43 -16.51 -11.67
C ARG A 96 -11.12 -15.38 -12.41
N THR A 97 -10.80 -14.15 -12.04
CA THR A 97 -11.19 -12.96 -12.79
C THR A 97 -10.41 -12.91 -14.10
N THR A 98 -11.10 -12.63 -15.22
CA THR A 98 -10.51 -12.69 -16.57
C THR A 98 -9.39 -11.65 -16.75
N GLU A 99 -9.65 -10.41 -16.34
CA GLU A 99 -8.71 -9.28 -16.36
C GLU A 99 -8.34 -8.90 -14.93
N LEU A 100 -7.53 -9.75 -14.28
CA LEU A 100 -7.10 -9.51 -12.92
C LEU A 100 -6.04 -8.40 -12.86
N ASP A 101 -6.35 -7.30 -12.18
CA ASP A 101 -5.30 -6.37 -11.73
C ASP A 101 -4.76 -6.81 -10.37
N VAL A 102 -3.49 -7.21 -10.34
CA VAL A 102 -2.81 -7.72 -9.14
C VAL A 102 -2.84 -6.70 -7.99
N LEU A 103 -2.84 -5.41 -8.34
CA LEU A 103 -2.88 -4.32 -7.37
C LEU A 103 -4.23 -4.17 -6.70
N ALA A 104 -5.33 -4.38 -7.43
CA ALA A 104 -6.69 -4.07 -6.97
C ALA A 104 -7.14 -4.91 -5.76
N LEU A 105 -6.54 -6.09 -5.56
CA LEU A 105 -6.84 -6.95 -4.41
C LEU A 105 -6.10 -6.57 -3.13
N LEU A 106 -4.99 -5.86 -3.25
CA LEU A 106 -4.10 -5.54 -2.11
C LEU A 106 -4.06 -4.07 -1.78
N THR A 107 -4.53 -3.24 -2.70
CA THR A 107 -4.46 -1.79 -2.64
C THR A 107 -5.71 -1.22 -3.27
N ASP A 108 -6.01 0.00 -2.87
CA ASP A 108 -7.05 0.79 -3.48
C ASP A 108 -6.47 2.10 -4.01
N ASP A 109 -7.28 2.78 -4.81
CA ASP A 109 -6.97 4.07 -5.41
C ASP A 109 -6.60 5.16 -4.38
N ALA A 110 -7.20 5.13 -3.18
CA ALA A 110 -6.92 6.08 -2.12
C ALA A 110 -5.54 5.83 -1.48
N GLN A 111 -5.15 4.56 -1.32
CA GLN A 111 -3.86 4.14 -0.80
C GLN A 111 -2.73 4.44 -1.80
N ILE A 112 -2.93 4.18 -3.09
CA ILE A 112 -1.99 4.57 -4.15
C ILE A 112 -1.86 6.11 -4.19
N ALA A 113 -2.98 6.83 -4.12
CA ALA A 113 -2.98 8.29 -4.04
C ALA A 113 -2.21 8.81 -2.82
N GLN A 114 -2.34 8.14 -1.67
CA GLN A 114 -1.56 8.46 -0.47
C GLN A 114 -0.06 8.25 -0.71
N TRP A 115 0.35 7.13 -1.31
CA TRP A 115 1.76 6.88 -1.62
C TRP A 115 2.35 7.91 -2.59
N ASN A 116 1.57 8.32 -3.59
CA ASN A 116 1.97 9.37 -4.52
C ASN A 116 2.19 10.71 -3.80
N ASN A 117 1.31 11.06 -2.85
CA ASN A 117 1.48 12.26 -2.01
C ASN A 117 2.71 12.14 -1.08
N GLU A 118 3.05 10.93 -0.63
CA GLU A 118 4.28 10.62 0.14
C GLU A 118 5.55 10.63 -0.75
N GLY A 119 5.42 10.82 -2.07
CA GLY A 119 6.54 10.93 -3.00
C GLY A 119 6.97 9.64 -3.68
N LEU A 120 6.13 8.61 -3.67
CA LEU A 120 6.25 7.47 -4.58
C LEU A 120 6.02 7.97 -6.03
N PRO A 121 6.81 7.52 -7.02
CA PRO A 121 6.52 7.81 -8.42
C PRO A 121 5.17 7.22 -8.87
N THR A 122 4.51 7.90 -9.80
CA THR A 122 3.15 7.55 -10.29
C THR A 122 3.13 6.38 -11.27
N ASP A 123 4.27 5.75 -11.56
CA ASP A 123 4.34 4.63 -12.49
C ASP A 123 3.81 3.33 -11.88
N LYS A 124 3.31 2.44 -12.73
CA LYS A 124 2.70 1.16 -12.30
C LYS A 124 3.71 0.28 -11.54
N MET A 125 4.98 0.26 -11.96
CA MET A 125 6.00 -0.58 -11.33
C MET A 125 6.33 -0.09 -9.90
N SER A 126 6.35 1.21 -9.67
CA SER A 126 6.47 1.80 -8.33
C SER A 126 5.28 1.43 -7.44
N SER A 127 4.05 1.46 -7.96
CA SER A 127 2.85 1.02 -7.22
C SER A 127 2.89 -0.48 -6.88
N GLU A 128 3.31 -1.34 -7.81
CA GLU A 128 3.59 -2.77 -7.57
C GLU A 128 4.65 -2.98 -6.50
N ASN A 129 5.76 -2.26 -6.58
CA ASN A 129 6.84 -2.36 -5.62
C ASN A 129 6.41 -1.90 -4.22
N ALA A 130 5.63 -0.82 -4.13
CA ALA A 130 5.06 -0.35 -2.87
C ALA A 130 4.11 -1.39 -2.28
N THR A 131 3.27 -2.01 -3.11
CA THR A 131 2.36 -3.10 -2.71
C THR A 131 3.12 -4.29 -2.15
N ILE A 132 4.19 -4.73 -2.82
CA ILE A 132 5.06 -5.81 -2.35
C ILE A 132 5.75 -5.43 -1.04
N LEU A 133 6.26 -4.20 -0.94
CA LEU A 133 6.92 -3.73 0.26
C LEU A 133 5.97 -3.69 1.46
N MET A 134 4.72 -3.28 1.23
CA MET A 134 3.71 -3.13 2.27
C MET A 134 3.17 -4.47 2.77
N ASN A 135 2.96 -5.44 1.87
CA ASN A 135 2.34 -6.74 2.15
C ASN A 135 3.33 -7.91 2.32
N SER A 136 4.63 -7.68 2.15
CA SER A 136 5.64 -8.74 2.30
C SER A 136 5.77 -9.21 3.74
N THR A 137 5.71 -10.53 3.91
CA THR A 137 5.94 -11.18 5.22
C THR A 137 7.41 -11.31 5.55
N ARG A 138 8.30 -11.43 4.56
CA ARG A 138 9.76 -11.35 4.77
C ARG A 138 10.20 -9.89 4.77
N TRP A 139 11.37 -9.60 5.32
CA TRP A 139 11.86 -8.22 5.30
C TRP A 139 12.17 -7.78 3.86
N PRO A 140 11.64 -6.63 3.41
CA PRO A 140 11.93 -6.12 2.07
C PRO A 140 13.37 -5.62 1.98
N LEU A 141 14.08 -6.08 0.94
CA LEU A 141 15.39 -5.60 0.52
C LEU A 141 15.27 -4.82 -0.79
N MET A 142 15.30 -3.50 -0.66
CA MET A 142 15.12 -2.57 -1.76
C MET A 142 16.43 -2.34 -2.52
N ILE A 143 16.46 -2.75 -3.78
CA ILE A 143 17.50 -2.38 -4.73
C ILE A 143 17.12 -1.02 -5.30
N ASN A 144 17.75 0.04 -4.80
CA ASN A 144 17.35 1.41 -5.12
C ASN A 144 18.58 2.31 -5.39
N PRO A 145 19.20 2.19 -6.58
CA PRO A 145 20.38 2.97 -6.91
C PRO A 145 20.11 4.48 -6.99
N GLN A 146 18.91 4.88 -7.42
CA GLN A 146 18.53 6.30 -7.57
C GLN A 146 17.90 6.91 -6.31
N LEU A 147 17.76 6.16 -5.22
CA LEU A 147 17.22 6.63 -3.93
C LEU A 147 15.76 7.14 -3.98
N GLN A 148 14.99 6.81 -5.03
CA GLN A 148 13.60 7.28 -5.17
C GLN A 148 12.69 6.62 -4.14
N GLY A 149 12.71 5.28 -4.06
CA GLY A 149 11.96 4.55 -3.03
C GLY A 149 12.35 4.94 -1.60
N LEU A 150 13.60 5.36 -1.36
CA LEU A 150 14.08 5.79 -0.04
C LEU A 150 13.39 7.10 0.39
N LYS A 151 13.18 8.03 -0.55
CA LYS A 151 12.44 9.28 -0.29
C LYS A 151 11.00 8.98 0.16
N TRP A 152 10.32 8.06 -0.54
CA TRP A 152 8.98 7.63 -0.16
C TRP A 152 8.93 7.02 1.25
N ILE A 153 9.82 6.08 1.57
CA ILE A 153 9.87 5.44 2.89
C ILE A 153 10.11 6.46 4.01
N LYS A 154 11.03 7.42 3.81
CA LYS A 154 11.29 8.48 4.79
C LYS A 154 10.08 9.40 5.01
N ASN A 155 9.38 9.77 3.94
CA ASN A 155 8.18 10.60 4.04
C ASN A 155 7.00 9.86 4.68
N ARG A 156 6.84 8.56 4.38
CA ARG A 156 5.74 7.73 4.88
C ARG A 156 5.81 7.50 6.38
N TYR A 157 7.00 7.19 6.90
CA TYR A 157 7.19 6.86 8.31
C TYR A 157 7.67 8.05 9.15
N GLY A 158 8.16 9.13 8.53
CA GLY A 158 8.50 10.38 9.22
C GLY A 158 9.44 10.17 10.40
N GLU A 159 9.02 10.68 11.57
CA GLU A 159 9.78 10.61 12.82
C GLU A 159 9.82 9.21 13.45
N ASP A 160 8.87 8.32 13.10
CA ASP A 160 8.82 6.94 13.58
C ASP A 160 9.89 6.05 12.92
N LEU A 161 10.53 6.54 11.84
CA LEU A 161 11.54 5.81 11.10
C LEU A 161 12.93 5.98 11.69
N GLN A 162 13.50 4.89 12.16
CA GLN A 162 14.88 4.85 12.61
C GLN A 162 15.83 4.46 11.46
N VAL A 163 16.52 5.45 10.91
CA VAL A 163 17.48 5.26 9.81
C VAL A 163 18.86 4.92 10.38
N LEU A 164 19.39 3.75 10.00
CA LEU A 164 20.67 3.22 10.48
C LEU A 164 21.61 2.88 9.33
N ARG A 165 22.92 2.93 9.59
CA ARG A 165 23.97 2.44 8.69
C ARG A 165 24.85 1.45 9.42
N LEU A 166 25.29 0.39 8.75
CA LEU A 166 26.16 -0.62 9.37
C LEU A 166 27.54 -0.08 9.75
N THR A 167 27.95 1.07 9.19
CA THR A 167 29.22 1.73 9.49
C THR A 167 29.17 2.61 10.74
N GLN A 168 27.99 2.92 11.27
CA GLN A 168 27.87 3.82 12.41
C GLN A 168 28.13 3.08 13.74
N PRO A 169 28.75 3.72 14.73
CA PRO A 169 28.89 3.13 16.05
C PRO A 169 27.52 2.88 16.68
N ASN A 170 27.41 1.83 17.50
CA ASN A 170 26.20 1.47 18.26
C ASN A 170 24.96 1.11 17.43
N TYR A 171 25.10 0.79 16.13
CA TYR A 171 23.95 0.38 15.32
C TYR A 171 23.23 -0.86 15.88
N LEU A 172 23.98 -1.82 16.45
CA LEU A 172 23.42 -3.01 17.09
C LEU A 172 22.52 -2.65 18.27
N TYR A 173 23.01 -1.80 19.17
CA TYR A 173 22.24 -1.33 20.32
C TYR A 173 20.93 -0.63 19.91
N LEU A 174 21.00 0.17 18.85
CA LEU A 174 19.84 0.85 18.28
C LEU A 174 18.82 -0.13 17.69
N ILE A 175 19.29 -1.21 17.02
CA ILE A 175 18.43 -2.30 16.54
C ILE A 175 17.79 -3.05 17.71
N GLU A 176 18.54 -3.34 18.78
CA GLU A 176 18.01 -4.02 19.96
C GLU A 176 16.85 -3.24 20.59
N ILE A 177 17.02 -1.94 20.80
CA ILE A 177 15.95 -1.07 21.33
C ILE A 177 14.75 -1.08 20.40
N SER A 178 14.99 -0.97 19.09
CA SER A 178 13.90 -0.93 18.11
C SER A 178 13.10 -2.23 18.09
N ILE A 179 13.76 -3.39 18.22
CA ILE A 179 13.11 -4.70 18.28
C ILE A 179 12.23 -4.82 19.52
N ALA A 180 12.73 -4.38 20.67
CA ALA A 180 11.99 -4.42 21.93
C ALA A 180 10.78 -3.47 21.95
N ASN A 181 10.88 -2.32 21.28
CA ASN A 181 9.83 -1.30 21.27
C ASN A 181 8.87 -1.39 20.06
N GLY A 182 9.11 -2.30 19.12
CA GLY A 182 8.31 -2.41 17.90
C GLY A 182 8.53 -1.29 16.90
N GLY A 183 9.74 -0.71 16.87
CA GLY A 183 10.10 0.39 15.97
C GLY A 183 10.26 -0.02 14.51
N ILE A 184 10.24 0.96 13.62
CA ILE A 184 10.46 0.77 12.19
C ILE A 184 11.90 1.17 11.87
N VAL A 185 12.71 0.18 11.49
CA VAL A 185 14.14 0.38 11.21
C VAL A 185 14.40 0.27 9.72
N LEU A 186 15.13 1.25 9.20
CA LEU A 186 15.67 1.23 7.84
C LEU A 186 17.19 1.15 7.91
N ILE A 187 17.78 0.09 7.35
CA ILE A 187 19.23 -0.02 7.19
C ILE A 187 19.60 0.43 5.78
N GLU A 188 20.31 1.56 5.70
CA GLU A 188 20.79 2.15 4.44
C GLU A 188 22.10 1.52 3.97
N ASN A 189 22.29 1.51 2.65
CA ASN A 189 23.56 1.21 1.99
C ASN A 189 24.15 -0.16 2.36
N ILE A 190 23.30 -1.19 2.38
CA ILE A 190 23.73 -2.57 2.56
C ILE A 190 24.55 -3.02 1.35
N MET A 191 25.71 -3.60 1.63
CA MET A 191 26.60 -4.22 0.66
C MET A 191 26.25 -5.70 0.49
N GLU A 192 26.88 -6.37 -0.49
CA GLU A 192 26.68 -7.81 -0.72
C GLU A 192 27.08 -8.67 0.49
N ALA A 193 28.12 -8.24 1.21
CA ALA A 193 28.54 -8.85 2.46
C ALA A 193 27.78 -8.21 3.63
N ILE A 194 26.80 -8.93 4.15
CA ILE A 194 26.07 -8.58 5.38
C ILE A 194 26.79 -9.24 6.56
N ASP A 195 26.90 -8.50 7.66
CA ASP A 195 27.45 -9.01 8.91
C ASP A 195 26.59 -10.17 9.44
N PRO A 196 27.14 -11.39 9.65
CA PRO A 196 26.39 -12.54 10.16
C PRO A 196 25.70 -12.31 11.50
N ILE A 197 26.12 -11.29 12.26
CA ILE A 197 25.46 -10.89 13.52
C ILE A 197 23.98 -10.51 13.28
N LEU A 198 23.65 -10.01 12.09
CA LEU A 198 22.29 -9.62 11.72
C LEU A 198 21.45 -10.77 11.16
N ASP A 199 22.03 -11.93 10.86
CA ASP A 199 21.30 -13.08 10.32
C ASP A 199 20.07 -13.47 11.15
N PRO A 200 20.12 -13.51 12.50
CA PRO A 200 18.94 -13.79 13.33
C PRO A 200 17.81 -12.78 13.15
N VAL A 201 18.15 -11.52 12.93
CA VAL A 201 17.17 -10.44 12.72
C VAL A 201 16.58 -10.54 11.32
N ILE A 202 17.43 -10.73 10.31
CA ILE A 202 17.03 -10.82 8.89
C ILE A 202 16.16 -12.05 8.63
N LYS A 203 16.51 -13.21 9.19
CA LYS A 203 15.72 -14.44 9.04
C LYS A 203 14.49 -14.52 9.94
N ARG A 204 14.30 -13.52 10.84
CA ARG A 204 13.33 -13.58 11.94
C ARG A 204 13.44 -14.88 12.74
N GLY A 205 14.66 -15.20 13.17
CA GLY A 205 14.98 -16.40 13.95
C GLY A 205 14.47 -16.32 15.39
N LEU A 206 13.15 -16.27 15.58
CA LEU A 206 12.53 -16.13 16.88
C LEU A 206 12.79 -17.36 17.75
N ILE A 207 13.17 -17.12 19.00
CA ILE A 207 13.34 -18.12 20.05
C ILE A 207 12.20 -18.01 21.08
N LYS A 208 12.16 -18.91 22.07
CA LYS A 208 11.17 -18.90 23.17
C LYS A 208 9.72 -18.79 22.69
N LYS A 209 9.32 -19.62 21.71
CA LYS A 209 7.98 -19.63 21.10
C LYS A 209 7.57 -18.26 20.50
N GLY A 210 8.50 -17.54 19.89
CA GLY A 210 8.19 -16.29 19.18
C GLY A 210 8.39 -15.01 20.00
N ARG A 211 8.86 -15.12 21.25
CA ARG A 211 8.90 -13.98 22.19
C ARG A 211 10.20 -13.21 22.21
N ALA A 212 11.29 -13.77 21.68
CA ALA A 212 12.59 -13.13 21.71
C ALA A 212 13.40 -13.44 20.45
N ILE A 213 14.36 -12.56 20.13
CA ILE A 213 15.40 -12.77 19.12
C ILE A 213 16.76 -12.76 19.84
N LYS A 214 17.64 -13.68 19.47
CA LYS A 214 19.04 -13.65 19.91
C LYS A 214 19.86 -12.83 18.92
N ILE A 215 20.42 -11.71 19.37
CA ILE A 215 21.34 -10.88 18.60
C ILE A 215 22.70 -10.99 19.27
N TRP A 216 23.71 -11.45 18.53
CA TRP A 216 25.01 -11.79 19.08
C TRP A 216 24.88 -12.78 20.26
N ASP A 217 25.15 -12.32 21.49
CA ASP A 217 25.01 -13.11 22.70
C ASP A 217 23.89 -12.62 23.64
N LYS A 218 23.11 -11.64 23.20
CA LYS A 218 22.03 -11.05 23.98
C LYS A 218 20.68 -11.51 23.47
N GLU A 219 19.78 -11.83 24.40
CA GLU A 219 18.38 -12.07 24.10
C GLU A 219 17.61 -10.76 24.22
N VAL A 220 16.83 -10.44 23.19
CA VAL A 220 16.01 -9.23 23.11
C VAL A 220 14.57 -9.67 22.94
N ASP A 221 13.67 -9.11 23.76
CA ASP A 221 12.24 -9.35 23.61
C ASP A 221 11.76 -8.81 22.26
N TYR A 222 10.97 -9.61 21.54
CA TYR A 222 10.51 -9.31 20.20
C TYR A 222 9.11 -8.72 20.23
N ASP A 223 8.95 -7.47 19.79
CA ASP A 223 7.64 -6.86 19.56
C ASP A 223 7.16 -7.19 18.13
N PRO A 224 5.94 -7.76 17.95
CA PRO A 224 5.38 -8.06 16.63
C PRO A 224 5.21 -6.88 15.69
N ARG A 225 5.18 -5.64 16.21
CA ARG A 225 5.09 -4.40 15.41
C ARG A 225 6.43 -4.02 14.79
N PHE A 226 7.54 -4.59 15.25
CA PHE A 226 8.87 -4.31 14.71
C PHE A 226 8.89 -4.55 13.21
N ARG A 227 9.42 -3.58 12.47
CA ARG A 227 9.55 -3.68 11.01
C ARG A 227 10.95 -3.31 10.57
N LEU A 228 11.59 -4.21 9.82
CA LEU A 228 12.90 -3.97 9.21
C LEU A 228 12.76 -3.78 7.70
N ILE A 229 13.36 -2.70 7.20
CA ILE A 229 13.50 -2.40 5.78
C ILE A 229 14.99 -2.32 5.49
N LEU A 230 15.41 -3.00 4.44
CA LEU A 230 16.81 -3.06 4.01
C LEU A 230 16.92 -2.31 2.68
N GLN A 231 17.97 -1.50 2.50
CA GLN A 231 18.18 -0.75 1.26
C GLN A 231 19.62 -0.87 0.78
N THR A 232 19.79 -1.09 -0.52
CA THR A 232 21.09 -1.07 -1.19
C THR A 232 21.12 -0.08 -2.35
N LYS A 233 22.27 0.57 -2.53
CA LYS A 233 22.55 1.47 -3.66
C LYS A 233 23.15 0.73 -4.85
N LEU A 234 23.55 -0.52 -4.67
CA LEU A 234 24.12 -1.34 -5.74
C LEU A 234 23.02 -1.64 -6.75
N ALA A 235 23.27 -1.34 -8.03
CA ALA A 235 22.27 -1.54 -9.08
C ALA A 235 22.05 -3.03 -9.41
N ASN A 236 23.12 -3.84 -9.31
CA ASN A 236 23.07 -5.27 -9.57
C ASN A 236 23.89 -6.02 -8.51
N PRO A 237 23.38 -6.12 -7.26
CA PRO A 237 24.08 -6.79 -6.17
C PRO A 237 24.03 -8.31 -6.32
N HIS A 238 25.16 -8.98 -6.12
CA HIS A 238 25.25 -10.43 -6.10
C HIS A 238 25.09 -10.98 -4.68
N TYR A 239 23.85 -11.01 -4.20
CA TYR A 239 23.53 -11.61 -2.90
C TYR A 239 23.60 -13.13 -2.95
N LYS A 240 24.08 -13.71 -1.84
CA LYS A 240 24.03 -15.17 -1.66
C LYS A 240 22.57 -15.67 -1.61
N PRO A 241 22.31 -16.92 -2.04
CA PRO A 241 20.96 -17.48 -2.05
C PRO A 241 20.25 -17.42 -0.69
N GLU A 242 20.98 -17.48 0.42
CA GLU A 242 20.42 -17.41 1.76
C GLU A 242 19.73 -16.07 2.02
N ILE A 243 20.31 -14.95 1.57
CA ILE A 243 19.71 -13.62 1.70
C ILE A 243 18.46 -13.52 0.83
N GLN A 244 18.49 -14.06 -0.38
CA GLN A 244 17.31 -14.09 -1.26
C GLN A 244 16.18 -14.95 -0.70
N ALA A 245 16.52 -16.02 0.03
CA ALA A 245 15.53 -16.86 0.70
C ALA A 245 14.92 -16.18 1.95
N GLN A 246 15.72 -15.39 2.68
CA GLN A 246 15.31 -14.76 3.94
C GLN A 246 14.62 -13.40 3.75
N THR A 247 14.89 -12.70 2.66
CA THR A 247 14.35 -11.36 2.36
C THR A 247 13.51 -11.36 1.11
N THR A 248 12.62 -10.37 0.96
CA THR A 248 11.92 -10.12 -0.30
C THR A 248 12.69 -9.07 -1.07
N LEU A 249 13.39 -9.45 -2.13
CA LEU A 249 14.09 -8.50 -2.99
C LEU A 249 13.07 -7.70 -3.80
N ILE A 250 13.19 -6.37 -3.76
CA ILE A 250 12.32 -5.48 -4.51
C ILE A 250 13.18 -4.55 -5.35
N ASN A 251 12.94 -4.58 -6.65
CA ASN A 251 13.69 -3.79 -7.61
C ASN A 251 13.04 -2.41 -7.83
N PHE A 252 13.64 -1.38 -7.23
CA PHE A 252 13.28 0.03 -7.40
C PHE A 252 14.16 0.74 -8.43
N THR A 253 14.86 0.02 -9.32
CA THR A 253 15.60 0.65 -10.41
C THR A 253 14.64 1.39 -11.33
N VAL A 254 14.99 2.63 -11.66
CA VAL A 254 14.23 3.43 -12.62
C VAL A 254 14.19 2.72 -13.97
N THR A 255 12.99 2.50 -14.49
CA THR A 255 12.77 1.94 -15.83
C THR A 255 12.91 3.04 -16.90
N LYS A 256 13.14 2.66 -18.16
CA LYS A 256 13.21 3.64 -19.26
C LYS A 256 11.94 4.50 -19.33
N ASP A 257 10.77 3.87 -19.26
CA ASP A 257 9.47 4.55 -19.27
C ASP A 257 9.34 5.50 -18.05
N GLY A 258 9.74 5.04 -16.86
CA GLY A 258 9.72 5.87 -15.64
C GLY A 258 10.67 7.06 -15.72
N LEU A 259 11.84 6.90 -16.34
CA LEU A 259 12.78 7.98 -16.56
C LEU A 259 12.23 9.00 -17.57
N GLU A 260 11.57 8.52 -18.64
CA GLU A 260 10.95 9.38 -19.65
C GLU A 260 9.87 10.28 -19.03
N GLU A 261 8.99 9.72 -18.19
CA GLU A 261 7.97 10.50 -17.49
C GLU A 261 8.57 11.52 -16.50
N GLN A 262 9.66 11.15 -15.81
CA GLN A 262 10.38 12.05 -14.91
C GLN A 262 11.02 13.21 -15.67
N LEU A 263 11.75 12.92 -16.75
CA LEU A 263 12.40 13.92 -17.59
C LEU A 263 11.37 14.82 -18.28
N LEU A 264 10.26 14.26 -18.77
CA LEU A 264 9.15 15.06 -19.30
C LEU A 264 8.62 16.00 -18.21
N GLY A 265 8.51 15.52 -16.98
CA GLY A 265 8.13 16.32 -15.82
C GLY A 265 9.07 17.50 -15.55
N ASP A 266 10.37 17.32 -15.73
CA ASP A 266 11.40 18.34 -15.54
C ASP A 266 11.47 19.33 -16.71
N VAL A 267 11.33 18.86 -17.96
CA VAL A 267 11.24 19.71 -19.14
C VAL A 267 10.01 20.60 -19.07
N VAL A 268 8.84 20.03 -18.73
CA VAL A 268 7.62 20.83 -18.54
C VAL A 268 7.77 21.84 -17.40
N LYS A 269 8.51 21.50 -16.34
CA LYS A 269 8.80 22.44 -15.25
C LYS A 269 9.66 23.62 -15.71
N ALA A 270 10.63 23.39 -16.59
CA ALA A 270 11.49 24.44 -17.14
C ALA A 270 10.76 25.31 -18.18
N GLU A 271 10.03 24.68 -19.10
CA GLU A 271 9.33 25.36 -20.20
C GLU A 271 8.03 26.03 -19.76
N ARG A 272 7.24 25.36 -18.91
CA ARG A 272 5.89 25.76 -18.49
C ARG A 272 5.66 25.51 -17.00
N PRO A 273 6.33 26.28 -16.12
CA PRO A 273 6.19 26.12 -14.67
C PRO A 273 4.75 26.33 -14.18
N ASP A 274 3.97 27.16 -14.89
CA ASP A 274 2.55 27.39 -14.65
C ASP A 274 1.73 26.10 -14.78
N LEU A 275 1.92 25.36 -15.87
CA LEU A 275 1.22 24.09 -16.12
C LEU A 275 1.70 23.00 -15.16
N LYS A 276 2.99 22.96 -14.81
CA LYS A 276 3.51 22.01 -13.84
C LYS A 276 2.90 22.21 -12.45
N SER A 277 2.84 23.46 -11.98
CA SER A 277 2.22 23.81 -10.71
C SER A 277 0.74 23.43 -10.70
N LYS A 278 0.01 23.78 -11.76
CA LYS A 278 -1.41 23.45 -11.89
C LYS A 278 -1.67 21.94 -11.95
N LYS A 279 -0.84 21.18 -12.68
CA LYS A 279 -0.92 19.71 -12.70
C LYS A 279 -0.69 19.13 -11.30
N ALA A 280 0.32 19.62 -10.57
CA ALA A 280 0.62 19.15 -9.22
C ALA A 280 -0.52 19.45 -8.24
N GLU A 281 -1.08 20.67 -8.28
CA GLU A 281 -2.23 21.07 -7.47
C GLU A 281 -3.46 20.20 -7.77
N LEU A 282 -3.83 20.04 -9.05
CA LEU A 282 -4.96 19.21 -9.47
C LEU A 282 -4.77 17.74 -9.08
N THR A 283 -3.56 17.20 -9.21
CA THR A 283 -3.27 15.81 -8.82
C THR A 283 -3.42 15.65 -7.30
N THR A 284 -2.94 16.62 -6.52
CA THR A 284 -3.06 16.60 -5.05
C THR A 284 -4.52 16.72 -4.61
N GLN A 285 -5.28 17.61 -5.24
CA GLN A 285 -6.72 17.75 -5.01
C GLN A 285 -7.48 16.47 -5.37
N GLN A 286 -7.20 15.89 -6.54
CA GLN A 286 -7.78 14.61 -6.97
C GLN A 286 -7.50 13.49 -5.97
N ASN A 287 -6.24 13.35 -5.54
CA ASN A 287 -5.85 12.37 -4.52
C ASN A 287 -6.58 12.61 -3.20
N THR A 288 -6.68 13.86 -2.76
CA THR A 288 -7.40 14.24 -1.53
C THR A 288 -8.89 13.92 -1.62
N PHE A 289 -9.51 14.17 -2.78
CA PHE A 289 -10.91 13.82 -3.02
C PHE A 289 -11.14 12.32 -3.04
N LYS A 290 -10.26 11.53 -3.67
CA LYS A 290 -10.35 10.06 -3.63
C LYS A 290 -10.29 9.53 -2.19
N ILE A 291 -9.34 10.01 -1.39
CA ILE A 291 -9.20 9.63 0.02
C ILE A 291 -10.44 10.05 0.84
N THR A 292 -10.93 11.27 0.63
CA THR A 292 -12.09 11.80 1.38
C THR A 292 -13.37 11.07 1.01
N LEU A 293 -13.57 10.75 -0.28
CA LEU A 293 -14.73 10.03 -0.77
C LEU A 293 -14.80 8.64 -0.15
N LYS A 294 -13.69 7.90 -0.17
CA LYS A 294 -13.62 6.59 0.49
C LYS A 294 -13.95 6.67 1.98
N ARG A 295 -13.37 7.64 2.70
CA ARG A 295 -13.67 7.84 4.13
C ARG A 295 -15.16 8.13 4.38
N LEU A 296 -15.79 8.95 3.54
CA LEU A 296 -17.21 9.27 3.68
C LEU A 296 -18.10 8.06 3.38
N GLU A 297 -17.72 7.21 2.42
CA GLU A 297 -18.40 5.94 2.15
C GLU A 297 -18.28 4.98 3.34
N ASP A 298 -17.08 4.83 3.89
CA ASP A 298 -16.83 4.00 5.08
C ASP A 298 -17.63 4.51 6.29
N ASP A 299 -17.65 5.83 6.53
CA ASP A 299 -18.41 6.47 7.62
C ASP A 299 -19.93 6.28 7.45
N LEU A 300 -20.42 6.29 6.21
CA LEU A 300 -21.83 6.07 5.90
C LEU A 300 -22.25 4.61 6.10
N LEU A 301 -21.37 3.66 5.80
CA LEU A 301 -21.59 2.23 6.04
C LEU A 301 -21.53 1.85 7.54
N HIS A 302 -20.78 2.59 8.35
CA HIS A 302 -20.65 2.33 9.80
C HIS A 302 -21.81 2.89 10.64
N ARG A 303 -22.68 3.74 10.06
CA ARG A 303 -23.82 4.37 10.73
C ARG A 303 -25.12 3.66 10.41
#